data_AF-A0A7X3G277-F1
#
_entry.id   AF-A0A7X3G277-F1
#
_cell.length_a   1.000
_cell.length_b   1.000
_cell.length_c   1.000
_cell.angle_alpha   90.00
_cell.angle_beta   90.00
_cell.angle_gamma   90.00
#
_symmetry.space_group_name_H-M   'P 1'
#
loop_
_entity.id
_entity.type
_entity.pdbx_description
1 polymer ?
#
loop_
_entity_poly.entity_id
_entity_poly.type
_entity_poly.pdbx_seq_one_letter_code
_entity_poly.pdbx_strand_id
1 'polypeptide(L)'
;MRSQRQVGERAAQVIDRVIFDMGVDRLVQGSFALDRHLRPHFSSAPVMRGRDGVAVALAQLAECAVLSAVAKRNPDPAVLRLHTAAVVDGLLREFRARSPRFRALPVVRADQRIAERSAPDSK
;
A
#
# COMPACT_ATOMS: atom_id res chain seq x y z
N MET A 1 10.00 11.07 -11.75
CA MET A 1 9.81 9.61 -11.96
C MET A 1 9.02 9.04 -10.80
N ARG A 2 8.02 8.19 -11.06
CA ARG A 2 7.23 7.54 -10.00
C ARG A 2 7.96 6.28 -9.52
N SER A 3 8.01 6.01 -8.22
CA SER A 3 8.63 4.79 -7.66
C SER A 3 7.61 3.91 -6.93
N GLN A 4 7.93 2.63 -6.74
CA GLN A 4 7.07 1.73 -5.97
C GLN A 4 6.87 2.25 -4.53
N ARG A 5 7.91 2.86 -3.94
CA ARG A 5 7.86 3.51 -2.63
C ARG A 5 6.81 4.63 -2.58
N GLN A 6 6.78 5.52 -3.58
CA GLN A 6 5.79 6.62 -3.62
C GLN A 6 4.35 6.10 -3.73
N VAL A 7 4.15 4.99 -4.45
CA VAL A 7 2.83 4.34 -4.51
C VAL A 7 2.48 3.74 -3.14
N GLY A 8 3.42 3.09 -2.47
CA GLY A 8 3.25 2.58 -1.10
C GLY A 8 2.91 3.67 -0.09
N GLU A 9 3.66 4.77 -0.08
CA GLU A 9 3.39 5.94 0.79
C GLU A 9 2.00 6.51 0.53
N ARG A 10 1.57 6.59 -0.73
CA ARG A 10 0.22 7.04 -1.06
C ARG A 10 -0.84 6.04 -0.64
N ALA A 11 -0.58 4.74 -0.77
CA ALA A 11 -1.49 3.70 -0.31
C ALA A 11 -1.68 3.76 1.21
N ALA A 12 -0.59 3.92 1.97
CA ALA A 12 -0.62 4.10 3.42
C ALA A 12 -1.51 5.28 3.83
N GLN A 13 -1.32 6.45 3.20
CA GLN A 13 -2.15 7.64 3.47
C GLN A 13 -3.65 7.40 3.23
N VAL A 14 -3.99 6.66 2.18
CA VAL A 14 -5.40 6.33 1.88
C VAL A 14 -5.94 5.33 2.91
N ILE A 15 -5.16 4.31 3.28
CA ILE A 15 -5.56 3.34 4.30
C ILE A 15 -5.78 4.03 5.65
N ASP A 16 -4.83 4.85 6.11
CA ASP A 16 -4.93 5.61 7.36
C ASP A 16 -6.20 6.47 7.39
N ARG A 17 -6.47 7.16 6.27
CA ARG A 17 -7.67 7.98 6.14
C ARG A 17 -8.96 7.15 6.20
N VAL A 18 -9.01 6.01 5.52
CA VAL A 18 -10.19 5.13 5.55
C VAL A 18 -10.41 4.55 6.95
N ILE A 19 -9.35 4.14 7.65
CA ILE A 19 -9.45 3.67 9.04
C ILE A 19 -10.03 4.77 9.92
N PHE A 20 -9.57 6.01 9.77
CA PHE A 20 -10.04 7.14 10.56
C PHE A 20 -11.50 7.54 10.22
N ASP A 21 -11.83 7.67 8.93
CA ASP A 21 -13.14 8.17 8.48
C ASP A 21 -14.25 7.09 8.56
N MET A 22 -13.92 5.82 8.33
CA MET A 22 -14.90 4.74 8.14
C MET A 22 -14.67 3.49 9.01
N GLY A 23 -13.52 3.38 9.66
CA GLY A 23 -13.16 2.23 10.49
C GLY A 23 -12.55 1.05 9.72
N VAL A 24 -11.95 0.14 10.49
CA VAL A 24 -11.22 -1.03 9.96
C VAL A 24 -12.14 -2.01 9.24
N ASP A 25 -13.36 -2.25 9.73
CA ASP A 25 -14.27 -3.20 9.08
C ASP A 25 -14.64 -2.77 7.66
N ARG A 26 -14.87 -1.47 7.46
CA ARG A 26 -15.12 -0.89 6.14
C ARG A 26 -13.91 -0.99 5.22
N LEU A 27 -12.70 -0.78 5.76
CA LEU A 27 -11.47 -0.99 5.01
C LEU A 27 -11.37 -2.44 4.50
N VAL A 28 -11.51 -3.42 5.39
CA VAL A 28 -11.30 -4.84 5.07
C VAL A 28 -12.34 -5.37 4.08
N GLN A 29 -13.58 -4.88 4.14
CA GLN A 29 -14.63 -5.22 3.19
C GLN A 29 -14.45 -4.57 1.81
N GLY A 30 -13.61 -3.54 1.72
CA GLY A 30 -13.38 -2.79 0.49
C GLY A 30 -12.32 -3.40 -0.43
N SER A 31 -12.06 -2.68 -1.51
CA SER A 31 -11.04 -3.00 -2.49
C SER A 31 -10.11 -1.83 -2.70
N PHE A 32 -8.86 -2.16 -3.02
CA PHE A 32 -7.84 -1.18 -3.34
C PHE A 32 -7.43 -1.35 -4.79
N ALA A 33 -7.51 -0.28 -5.55
CA ALA A 33 -7.27 -0.29 -6.98
C ALA A 33 -6.10 0.63 -7.35
N LEU A 34 -5.38 0.20 -8.38
CA LEU A 34 -4.29 0.92 -8.99
C LEU A 34 -4.72 1.28 -10.42
N ASP A 35 -4.87 2.58 -10.68
CA ASP A 35 -5.24 3.06 -12.01
C ASP A 35 -4.09 2.97 -13.03
N ARG A 36 -4.39 3.29 -14.29
CA ARG A 36 -3.39 3.33 -15.39
C ARG A 36 -2.24 4.32 -15.17
N HIS A 37 -2.45 5.31 -14.29
CA HIS A 37 -1.45 6.29 -13.91
C HIS A 37 -0.64 5.83 -12.69
N LEU A 38 -0.90 4.64 -12.15
CA LEU A 38 -0.27 4.10 -10.93
C LEU A 38 -0.64 4.93 -9.70
N ARG A 39 -1.90 5.38 -9.64
CA ARG A 39 -2.50 6.05 -8.46
C ARG A 39 -3.33 5.03 -7.67
N PRO A 40 -2.94 4.74 -6.42
CA PRO A 40 -3.74 3.92 -5.54
C PRO A 40 -5.00 4.68 -5.09
N HIS A 41 -6.12 3.98 -5.03
CA HIS A 41 -7.37 4.48 -4.44
C HIS A 41 -8.18 3.35 -3.79
N PHE A 42 -8.95 3.71 -2.78
CA PHE A 42 -9.85 2.82 -2.08
C PHE A 42 -11.27 2.93 -2.65
N SER A 43 -11.97 1.81 -2.70
CA SER A 43 -13.40 1.72 -3.01
C SER A 43 -14.07 0.80 -2.01
N SER A 44 -15.16 1.26 -1.40
CA SER A 44 -16.04 0.43 -0.56
C SER A 44 -16.91 -0.51 -1.40
N ALA A 45 -17.11 -0.21 -2.69
CA ALA A 45 -17.83 -1.07 -3.62
C ALA A 45 -16.89 -2.11 -4.27
N PRO A 46 -17.41 -3.29 -4.66
CA PRO A 46 -16.66 -4.26 -5.45
C PRO A 46 -16.12 -3.60 -6.72
N VAL A 47 -14.80 -3.53 -6.86
CA VAL A 47 -14.18 -2.93 -8.04
C VAL A 47 -14.12 -3.98 -9.15
N MET A 48 -14.85 -3.74 -10.25
CA MET A 48 -14.66 -4.53 -11.47
C MET A 48 -13.27 -4.28 -12.06
N ARG A 49 -12.60 -5.36 -12.47
CA ARG A 49 -11.32 -5.29 -13.19
C ARG A 49 -11.52 -4.53 -14.51
N GLY A 50 -11.05 -3.29 -14.56
CA GLY A 50 -10.97 -2.52 -15.81
C GLY A 50 -9.78 -2.97 -16.66
N ARG A 51 -9.83 -2.67 -17.96
CA ARG A 51 -8.86 -3.11 -18.98
C ARG A 51 -7.40 -2.69 -18.71
N ASP A 52 -7.18 -1.65 -17.90
CA ASP A 52 -5.86 -1.04 -17.66
C ASP A 52 -5.48 -0.87 -16.17
N GLY A 53 -6.25 -1.46 -15.24
CA GLY A 53 -6.07 -1.28 -13.79
C GLY A 53 -6.10 -2.58 -13.01
N VAL A 54 -5.41 -2.62 -11.87
CA VAL A 54 -5.42 -3.78 -10.95
C VAL A 54 -6.26 -3.43 -9.74
N ALA A 55 -7.16 -4.34 -9.34
CA ALA A 55 -7.88 -4.27 -8.09
C ALA A 55 -7.54 -5.47 -7.19
N VAL A 56 -7.40 -5.20 -5.90
CA VAL A 56 -7.13 -6.17 -4.84
C VAL A 56 -8.20 -6.00 -3.78
N ALA A 57 -8.98 -7.06 -3.55
CA ALA A 57 -9.92 -7.09 -2.43
C ALA A 57 -9.10 -7.20 -1.13
N LEU A 58 -9.28 -6.28 -0.19
CA LEU A 58 -8.47 -6.24 1.03
C LEU A 58 -8.75 -7.44 1.93
N ALA A 59 -9.96 -7.99 1.89
CA ALA A 59 -10.31 -9.25 2.54
C ALA A 59 -9.45 -10.46 2.10
N GLN A 60 -8.77 -10.40 0.96
CA GLN A 60 -7.87 -11.46 0.48
C GLN A 60 -6.44 -11.34 1.05
N LEU A 61 -6.10 -10.22 1.69
CA LEU A 61 -4.80 -10.02 2.30
C LEU A 61 -4.81 -10.60 3.72
N ALA A 62 -3.86 -11.50 4.00
CA ALA A 62 -3.69 -12.05 5.35
C ALA A 62 -3.43 -10.94 6.38
N GLU A 63 -2.72 -9.89 5.96
CA GLU A 63 -2.40 -8.72 6.77
C GLU A 63 -3.66 -7.95 7.21
N CYS A 64 -4.73 -7.95 6.39
CA CYS A 64 -6.02 -7.36 6.76
C CYS A 64 -6.79 -8.20 7.79
N ALA A 65 -6.65 -9.53 7.77
CA ALA A 65 -7.22 -10.39 8.80
C ALA A 65 -6.58 -10.10 10.18
N VAL A 66 -5.25 -9.90 10.20
CA VAL A 66 -4.53 -9.48 11.42
C VAL A 66 -4.99 -8.11 11.88
N LEU A 67 -5.07 -7.11 10.99
CA LEU A 67 -5.55 -5.78 11.32
C LEU A 67 -6.97 -5.80 11.91
N SER A 68 -7.89 -6.58 11.33
CA SER A 68 -9.26 -6.74 11.85
C SER A 68 -9.27 -7.38 13.24
N ALA A 69 -8.46 -8.42 13.46
CA ALA A 69 -8.35 -9.05 14.77
C ALA A 69 -7.79 -8.10 15.84
N VAL A 70 -6.80 -7.28 15.48
CA VAL A 70 -6.24 -6.25 16.37
C VAL A 70 -7.29 -5.19 16.69
N ALA A 71 -7.99 -4.66 15.68
CA ALA A 71 -9.03 -3.65 15.88
C ALA A 71 -10.13 -4.10 16.84
N LYS A 72 -10.52 -5.38 16.80
CA LYS A 72 -11.51 -5.96 17.72
C LYS A 72 -11.02 -6.06 19.16
N ARG A 73 -9.71 -6.22 19.37
CA ARG A 73 -9.09 -6.34 20.70
C ARG A 73 -8.69 -4.99 21.28
N ASN A 74 -8.16 -4.13 20.43
CA ASN A 74 -7.67 -2.80 20.78
C ASN A 74 -7.88 -1.85 19.58
N PRO A 75 -8.95 -1.03 19.60
CA PRO A 75 -9.24 -0.08 18.53
C PRO A 75 -8.39 1.20 18.58
N ASP A 76 -7.33 1.24 19.39
CA ASP A 76 -6.44 2.40 19.49
C ASP A 76 -5.83 2.77 18.11
N PRO A 77 -6.02 4.01 17.62
CA PRO A 77 -5.54 4.42 16.31
C PRO A 77 -4.02 4.34 16.12
N ALA A 78 -3.23 4.53 17.17
CA ALA A 78 -1.78 4.40 17.09
C ALA A 78 -1.37 2.93 16.91
N VAL A 79 -2.04 2.01 17.61
CA VAL A 79 -1.86 0.56 17.43
C VAL A 79 -2.22 0.14 16.01
N LEU A 80 -3.35 0.61 15.47
CA LEU A 80 -3.78 0.27 14.11
C LEU A 80 -2.80 0.78 13.02
N ARG A 81 -2.18 1.94 13.23
CA ARG A 81 -1.15 2.48 12.32
C ARG A 81 0.08 1.59 12.22
N LEU A 82 0.48 0.92 13.32
CA LEU A 82 1.60 -0.03 13.30
C LEU A 82 1.35 -1.20 12.32
N HIS A 83 0.08 -1.60 12.16
CA HIS A 83 -0.32 -2.68 11.26
C HIS A 83 -0.58 -2.22 9.82
N THR A 84 -0.66 -0.90 9.56
CA THR A 84 -0.90 -0.36 8.22
C THR A 84 0.27 -0.63 7.28
N ALA A 85 1.51 -0.59 7.78
CA ALA A 85 2.70 -0.92 6.99
C ALA A 85 2.63 -2.35 6.41
N ALA A 86 2.21 -3.32 7.21
CA ALA A 86 2.05 -4.70 6.76
C ALA A 86 0.96 -4.84 5.69
N VAL A 87 -0.18 -4.14 5.86
CA VAL A 87 -1.24 -4.12 4.82
C VAL A 87 -0.74 -3.52 3.52
N VAL A 88 0.04 -2.44 3.59
CA VAL A 88 0.66 -1.81 2.41
C VAL A 88 1.62 -2.77 1.73
N ASP A 89 2.47 -3.47 2.47
CA ASP A 89 3.40 -4.44 1.89
C ASP A 89 2.66 -5.59 1.18
N GLY A 90 1.62 -6.12 1.80
CA GLY A 90 0.75 -7.14 1.19
C GLY A 90 0.07 -6.63 -0.09
N LEU A 91 -0.39 -5.39 -0.07
CA LEU A 91 -0.99 -4.74 -1.24
C LEU A 91 0.02 -4.54 -2.38
N LEU A 92 1.21 -4.02 -2.09
CA LEU A 92 2.25 -3.79 -3.08
C LEU A 92 2.74 -5.11 -3.69
N ARG A 93 2.78 -6.19 -2.90
CA ARG A 93 3.04 -7.56 -3.38
C ARG A 93 2.01 -7.97 -4.43
N GLU A 94 0.72 -7.79 -4.15
CA GLU A 94 -0.35 -8.09 -5.12
C GLU A 94 -0.29 -7.20 -6.37
N PHE A 95 -0.02 -5.90 -6.22
CA PHE A 95 0.16 -5.01 -7.36
C PHE A 95 1.35 -5.42 -8.24
N ARG A 96 2.46 -5.84 -7.65
CA ARG A 96 3.64 -6.34 -8.39
C ARG A 96 3.36 -7.66 -9.11
N ALA A 97 2.55 -8.53 -8.51
CA ALA A 97 2.13 -9.79 -9.12
C ALA A 97 1.21 -9.54 -10.33
N ARG A 98 0.25 -8.63 -10.20
CA ARG A 98 -0.86 -8.44 -11.16
C ARG A 98 -0.66 -7.31 -12.18
N SER A 99 0.24 -6.36 -11.94
CA SER A 99 0.47 -5.20 -12.84
C SER A 99 1.90 -5.17 -13.39
N PRO A 100 2.08 -5.44 -14.70
CA PRO A 100 3.38 -5.28 -15.37
C PRO A 100 3.91 -3.84 -15.29
N ARG A 101 3.03 -2.85 -15.40
CA ARG A 101 3.38 -1.42 -15.32
C ARG A 101 3.92 -1.05 -13.94
N PHE A 102 3.29 -1.58 -12.88
CA PHE A 102 3.77 -1.38 -11.53
C PHE A 102 5.11 -2.09 -11.29
N ARG A 103 5.26 -3.32 -11.79
CA ARG A 103 6.52 -4.08 -11.69
C ARG A 103 7.70 -3.38 -12.36
N ALA A 104 7.45 -2.65 -13.45
CA ALA A 104 8.46 -1.87 -14.17
C ALA A 104 8.90 -0.59 -13.44
N LEU A 105 8.21 -0.18 -12.36
CA LEU A 105 8.63 0.99 -11.59
C LEU A 105 9.93 0.72 -10.81
N PRO A 106 10.79 1.74 -10.65
CA PRO A 106 12.00 1.61 -9.85
C PRO A 106 11.66 1.28 -8.39
N VAL A 107 12.36 0.27 -7.87
CA VAL A 107 12.37 -0.10 -6.45
C VAL A 107 13.46 0.73 -5.78
N VAL A 108 13.13 1.94 -5.36
CA VAL A 108 14.07 2.77 -4.60
C VAL A 108 14.16 2.19 -3.18
N ARG A 109 15.16 1.34 -2.95
CA ARG A 109 15.56 0.93 -1.59
C ARG A 109 16.20 2.14 -0.92
N ALA A 110 15.85 2.39 0.34
CA ALA A 110 16.31 3.56 1.10
C ALA A 110 17.84 3.69 1.23
N ASP A 111 18.59 2.65 0.84
CA ASP A 111 20.03 2.53 0.96
C ASP A 111 20.84 3.29 -0.12
N GLN A 112 20.22 3.64 -1.25
CA GLN A 112 20.95 4.26 -2.38
C GLN A 112 21.37 5.73 -2.15
N ARG A 113 20.91 6.40 -1.10
CA ARG A 113 21.32 7.79 -0.81
C ARG A 113 22.64 7.93 -0.05
N ILE A 114 23.16 6.85 0.52
CA ILE A 114 24.36 6.92 1.39
C ILE A 114 25.62 6.62 0.56
N ALA A 115 25.52 5.86 -0.54
CA ALA A 115 26.68 5.48 -1.34
C ALA A 115 27.25 6.61 -2.23
N GLU A 116 26.45 7.60 -2.66
CA GLU A 116 26.93 8.68 -3.56
C GLU A 116 27.57 9.88 -2.81
N ARG A 117 27.48 9.94 -1.47
CA ARG A 117 28.12 11.02 -0.68
C ARG A 117 29.49 10.65 -0.09
N SER A 118 29.92 9.40 -0.27
CA SER A 118 31.14 8.86 0.36
C SER A 118 32.28 8.62 -0.63
N ALA A 119 32.34 9.37 -1.72
CA ALA A 119 33.57 9.46 -2.51
C ALA A 119 34.39 10.67 -1.99
N PRO A 120 35.45 10.46 -1.18
CA PRO A 120 36.43 11.50 -0.97
C PRO A 120 37.24 11.67 -2.28
N ASP A 121 37.19 12.89 -2.82
CA ASP A 121 38.18 13.38 -3.78
C ASP A 121 39.52 13.44 -3.03
N SER A 122 40.40 12.47 -3.30
CA SER A 122 41.80 12.53 -2.88
C SER A 122 42.65 12.67 -4.14
N LYS A 123 43.07 13.90 -4.36
CA LYS A 123 44.15 14.29 -5.27
C LYS A 123 45.46 14.35 -4.50
#